data_AF-A0A150PFB4-F1
#
_entry.id   AF-A0A150PFB4-F1
#
_cell.length_a   1.000
_cell.length_b   1.000
_cell.length_c   1.000
_cell.angle_alpha   90.00
_cell.angle_beta   90.00
_cell.angle_gamma   90.00
#
_symmetry.space_group_name_H-M   'P 1'
#
loop_
_entity.id
_entity.type
_entity.pdbx_description
1 polymer ?
#
loop_
_entity_poly.entity_id
_entity_poly.type
_entity_poly.pdbx_seq_one_letter_code
_entity_poly.pdbx_strand_id
1 'polypeptide(L)'
;MTFVRACSPDIDFFSTEFLHCYPPQPNGECWDSYRIRREFPLYNDTRTCSPCSCSEPSRDKCRVQTTLYHQAGCSEELGSVLISGLERPLCTDTIDGQIGAVRSIFVKDEPTCTPSTDSTVVSGELEPGDTHVLCCNR
;
A
#
# COMPACT_ATOMS: atom_id res chain seq x y z
N MET A 1 -17.04 6.84 -33.41
CA MET A 1 -17.07 7.03 -31.94
C MET A 1 -18.44 7.56 -31.59
N THR A 2 -19.19 6.79 -30.81
CA THR A 2 -20.61 7.04 -30.53
C THR A 2 -20.72 7.52 -29.09
N PHE A 3 -21.09 8.79 -28.90
CA PHE A 3 -21.31 9.34 -27.57
C PHE A 3 -22.74 9.00 -27.13
N VAL A 4 -22.88 8.31 -25.99
CA VAL A 4 -24.17 7.99 -25.39
C VAL A 4 -24.67 9.24 -24.65
N ARG A 5 -25.85 9.74 -25.04
CA ARG A 5 -26.54 10.83 -24.38
C ARG A 5 -27.11 10.29 -23.07
N ALA A 6 -26.63 10.77 -21.92
CA ALA A 6 -27.29 10.47 -20.65
C ALA A 6 -28.66 11.14 -20.63
N CYS A 7 -29.71 10.36 -20.35
CA CYS A 7 -31.07 10.88 -20.18
C CYS A 7 -31.07 11.97 -19.11
N SER A 8 -31.69 13.11 -19.44
CA SER A 8 -32.09 14.09 -18.44
C SER A 8 -33.04 13.38 -17.48
N PRO A 9 -32.77 13.33 -16.17
CA PRO A 9 -33.85 13.02 -15.27
C PRO A 9 -34.73 14.27 -15.26
N ASP A 10 -36.04 14.07 -15.30
CA ASP A 10 -36.97 15.01 -14.72
C ASP A 10 -36.61 15.12 -13.24
N ILE A 11 -35.65 16.00 -12.91
CA ILE A 11 -35.30 16.32 -11.53
C ILE A 11 -36.27 17.43 -11.14
N ASP A 12 -37.25 17.07 -10.32
CA ASP A 12 -38.00 18.03 -9.50
C ASP A 12 -36.99 19.01 -8.89
N PHE A 13 -37.25 20.31 -9.07
CA PHE A 13 -36.38 21.36 -8.57
C PHE A 13 -36.31 21.27 -7.03
N PHE A 14 -35.31 20.57 -6.50
CA PHE A 14 -35.02 20.60 -5.08
C PHE A 14 -34.46 21.99 -4.79
N SER A 15 -35.24 22.82 -4.08
CA SER A 15 -34.69 24.01 -3.43
C SER A 15 -33.73 23.52 -2.36
N THR A 16 -32.49 23.36 -2.76
CA THR A 16 -31.37 23.16 -1.86
C THR A 16 -31.04 24.51 -1.26
N GLU A 17 -30.80 24.59 0.05
CA GLU A 17 -30.31 25.80 0.74
C GLU A 17 -28.85 26.16 0.36
N PHE A 18 -28.41 25.80 -0.85
CA PHE A 18 -27.09 26.14 -1.35
C PHE A 18 -27.07 27.63 -1.68
N LEU A 19 -26.17 28.34 -1.00
CA LEU A 19 -25.89 29.73 -1.30
C LEU A 19 -25.05 29.79 -2.58
N HIS A 20 -25.41 30.67 -3.51
CA HIS A 20 -24.54 30.94 -4.66
C HIS A 20 -23.45 31.91 -4.22
N CYS A 21 -22.19 31.52 -4.42
CA CYS A 21 -21.04 32.26 -3.93
C CYS A 21 -20.04 32.60 -5.04
N TYR A 22 -19.44 33.79 -4.97
CA TYR A 22 -18.41 34.27 -5.89
C TYR A 22 -17.23 34.88 -5.12
N PRO A 23 -16.03 34.95 -5.71
CA PRO A 23 -14.92 35.71 -5.13
C PRO A 23 -15.29 37.20 -4.92
N PRO A 24 -14.69 37.87 -3.92
CA PRO A 24 -14.86 39.30 -3.74
C PRO A 24 -14.36 40.08 -4.96
N GLN A 25 -14.77 41.34 -5.05
CA GLN A 25 -14.23 42.30 -6.01
C GLN A 25 -12.70 42.47 -5.84
N PRO A 26 -11.99 43.04 -6.83
CA PRO A 26 -10.54 43.27 -6.71
C PRO A 26 -10.13 44.16 -5.52
N ASN A 27 -11.05 44.97 -4.99
CA ASN A 27 -10.85 45.77 -3.78
C ASN A 27 -11.05 44.98 -2.46
N GLY A 28 -11.40 43.69 -2.54
CA GLY A 28 -11.66 42.81 -1.39
C GLY A 28 -13.09 42.87 -0.83
N GLU A 29 -13.97 43.69 -1.40
CA GLU A 29 -15.36 43.83 -0.95
C GLU A 29 -16.31 42.88 -1.69
N CYS A 30 -17.40 42.53 -1.01
CA CYS A 30 -18.46 41.73 -1.63
C CYS A 30 -19.34 42.57 -2.57
N TRP A 31 -19.91 41.91 -3.56
CA TRP A 31 -20.89 42.52 -4.47
C TRP A 31 -22.19 42.85 -3.73
N ASP A 32 -22.93 43.87 -4.19
CA ASP A 32 -24.15 44.34 -3.53
C ASP A 32 -25.23 43.25 -3.34
N SER A 33 -25.33 42.30 -4.27
CA SER A 33 -26.25 41.16 -4.24
C SER A 33 -25.70 39.93 -3.50
N TYR A 34 -24.44 39.95 -3.08
CA TYR A 34 -23.72 38.82 -2.46
C TYR A 34 -23.07 39.25 -1.13
N ARG A 35 -23.86 39.81 -0.21
CA ARG A 35 -23.34 40.45 1.03
C ARG A 35 -22.88 39.48 2.11
N ILE A 36 -23.17 38.17 1.99
CA ILE A 36 -22.78 37.19 3.00
C ILE A 36 -21.32 36.79 2.76
N ARG A 37 -20.41 37.31 3.59
CA ARG A 37 -19.00 36.97 3.54
C ARG A 37 -18.72 35.67 4.30
N ARG A 38 -18.08 34.71 3.64
CA ARG A 38 -17.61 33.44 4.23
C ARG A 38 -16.10 33.36 4.10
N GLU A 39 -15.44 33.10 5.21
CA GLU A 39 -13.98 32.99 5.28
C GLU A 39 -13.60 31.53 5.48
N PHE A 40 -12.73 31.04 4.62
CA PHE A 40 -12.22 29.69 4.60
C PHE A 40 -10.72 29.75 4.84
N PRO A 41 -10.26 29.52 6.08
CA PRO A 41 -8.85 29.41 6.35
C PRO A 41 -8.33 28.19 5.61
N LEU A 42 -7.39 28.39 4.69
CA LEU A 42 -6.62 27.29 4.14
C LEU A 42 -5.47 26.97 5.10
N TYR A 43 -5.04 25.71 5.05
CA TYR A 43 -3.88 25.25 5.81
C TYR A 43 -2.87 24.68 4.82
N ASN A 44 -1.61 25.03 5.01
CA ASN A 44 -0.52 24.38 4.32
C ASN A 44 -0.11 23.14 5.12
N ASP A 45 -0.30 21.97 4.54
CA ASP A 45 0.04 20.71 5.19
C ASP A 45 1.46 20.29 4.80
N THR A 46 2.40 20.53 5.69
CA THR A 46 3.81 20.16 5.51
C THR A 46 4.14 18.81 6.15
N ARG A 47 3.13 18.14 6.73
CA ARG A 47 3.35 16.90 7.45
C ARG A 47 3.80 15.80 6.49
N THR A 48 4.87 15.14 6.87
CA THR A 48 5.49 14.04 6.16
C THR A 48 5.71 12.87 7.10
N CYS A 49 5.54 11.66 6.59
CA CYS A 49 5.86 10.46 7.35
C CYS A 49 7.37 10.26 7.35
N SER A 50 7.93 9.94 8.51
CA SER A 50 9.32 9.51 8.61
C SER A 50 9.57 8.28 7.71
N PRO A 51 10.74 8.18 7.04
CA PRO A 51 11.06 7.02 6.21
C PRO A 51 11.14 5.75 7.06
N CYS A 52 10.57 4.65 6.55
CA CYS A 52 10.66 3.35 7.21
C CYS A 52 12.10 2.82 7.13
N SER A 53 12.65 2.40 8.26
CA SER A 53 13.87 1.60 8.33
C SER A 53 13.52 0.12 8.49
N CYS A 54 14.27 -0.75 7.82
CA CYS A 54 14.17 -2.19 8.03
C CYS A 54 15.17 -2.63 9.10
N SER A 55 14.75 -3.57 9.95
CA SER A 55 15.69 -4.33 10.78
C SER A 55 16.61 -5.18 9.89
N GLU A 56 17.64 -5.76 10.50
CA GLU A 56 18.43 -6.80 9.84
C GLU A 56 17.49 -7.89 9.29
N PRO A 57 17.71 -8.38 8.06
CA PRO A 57 16.85 -9.39 7.47
C PRO A 57 16.81 -10.64 8.33
N SER A 58 15.60 -11.14 8.59
CA SER A 58 15.45 -12.43 9.22
C SER A 58 15.55 -13.52 8.15
N ARG A 59 16.46 -14.48 8.39
CA ARG A 59 16.59 -15.77 7.69
C ARG A 59 17.27 -15.79 6.31
N ASP A 60 18.52 -15.37 6.26
CA ASP A 60 19.43 -15.70 5.14
C ASP A 60 19.95 -17.15 5.22
N LYS A 61 19.08 -18.12 5.54
CA LYS A 61 19.50 -19.53 5.58
C LYS A 61 19.27 -20.14 4.21
N CYS A 62 20.35 -20.32 3.44
CA CYS A 62 20.32 -21.19 2.27
C CYS A 62 19.85 -22.58 2.69
N ARG A 63 18.79 -23.07 2.06
CA ARG A 63 18.25 -24.42 2.28
C ARG A 63 18.48 -25.25 1.02
N VAL A 64 18.63 -26.55 1.19
CA VAL A 64 18.64 -27.51 0.10
C VAL A 64 17.46 -28.43 0.31
N GLN A 65 16.57 -28.52 -0.66
CA GLN A 65 15.56 -29.55 -0.69
C GLN A 65 16.13 -30.74 -1.46
N THR A 66 16.29 -31.87 -0.78
CA THR A 66 16.70 -33.13 -1.40
C THR A 66 15.49 -34.04 -1.50
N THR A 67 15.19 -34.49 -2.71
CA THR A 67 14.07 -35.38 -3.04
C THR A 67 14.61 -36.71 -3.54
N LEU A 68 14.08 -37.80 -3.02
CA LEU A 68 14.38 -39.16 -3.46
C LEU A 68 13.26 -39.66 -4.38
N TYR A 69 13.64 -40.42 -5.40
CA TYR A 69 12.71 -40.96 -6.39
C TYR A 69 12.88 -42.46 -6.53
N HIS A 70 11.78 -43.16 -6.82
CA HIS A 70 11.78 -44.61 -7.03
C HIS A 70 12.50 -45.02 -8.33
N GLN A 71 12.59 -44.08 -9.28
CA GLN A 71 13.03 -44.33 -10.64
C GLN A 71 13.99 -43.25 -11.14
N ALA A 72 14.89 -43.64 -12.05
CA ALA A 72 15.89 -42.75 -12.65
C ALA A 72 15.28 -41.53 -13.37
N GLY A 73 14.02 -41.62 -13.82
CA GLY A 73 13.30 -40.55 -14.50
C GLY A 73 12.75 -39.45 -13.58
N CYS A 74 12.93 -39.55 -12.25
CA CYS A 74 12.48 -38.56 -11.28
C CYS A 74 10.97 -38.21 -11.34
N SER A 75 10.13 -39.14 -11.78
CA SER A 75 8.68 -38.94 -11.94
C SER A 75 7.84 -39.40 -10.74
N GLU A 76 8.39 -40.23 -9.85
CA GLU A 76 7.69 -40.75 -8.67
C GLU A 76 8.55 -40.52 -7.43
N GLU A 77 8.11 -39.59 -6.58
CA GLU A 77 8.79 -39.19 -5.35
C GLU A 77 8.53 -40.21 -4.25
N LEU A 78 9.60 -40.63 -3.58
CA LEU A 78 9.54 -41.43 -2.34
C LEU A 78 9.43 -40.51 -1.11
N GLY A 79 10.03 -39.33 -1.17
CA GLY A 79 9.96 -38.31 -0.15
C GLY A 79 11.01 -37.22 -0.34
N SER A 80 10.88 -36.15 0.44
CA SER A 80 11.81 -35.02 0.42
C SER A 80 12.17 -34.51 1.81
N VAL A 81 13.40 -34.01 1.93
CA VAL A 81 13.98 -33.49 3.17
C VAL A 81 14.55 -32.10 2.92
N LEU A 82 14.22 -31.16 3.79
CA LEU A 82 14.78 -29.80 3.77
C LEU A 82 15.99 -29.72 4.71
N ILE A 83 17.14 -29.45 4.13
CA ILE A 83 18.43 -29.37 4.81
C ILE A 83 18.84 -27.90 4.91
N SER A 84 19.22 -27.43 6.09
CA SER A 84 19.68 -26.05 6.28
C SER A 84 20.77 -25.96 7.34
N GLY A 85 21.82 -25.18 7.08
CA GLY A 85 22.80 -24.74 8.08
C GLY A 85 23.51 -25.86 8.85
N LEU A 86 24.28 -26.70 8.17
CA LEU A 86 24.91 -27.85 8.81
C LEU A 86 26.44 -27.79 8.78
N GLU A 87 27.03 -27.84 9.98
CA GLU A 87 28.43 -28.22 10.22
C GLU A 87 28.60 -29.75 10.42
N ARG A 88 27.49 -30.51 10.47
CA ARG A 88 27.47 -31.96 10.76
C ARG A 88 26.47 -32.72 9.89
N PRO A 89 26.71 -34.00 9.57
CA PRO A 89 25.80 -34.82 8.78
C PRO A 89 24.42 -34.96 9.45
N LEU A 90 23.35 -34.85 8.67
CA LEU A 90 21.97 -35.05 9.12
C LEU A 90 21.57 -36.51 8.86
N CYS A 91 21.09 -37.20 9.90
CA CYS A 91 20.41 -38.48 9.74
C CYS A 91 18.91 -38.20 9.59
N THR A 92 18.28 -38.82 8.59
CA THR A 92 16.83 -38.74 8.37
C THR A 92 16.20 -40.08 8.73
N ASP A 93 14.87 -40.08 8.89
CA ASP A 93 14.13 -41.33 8.98
C ASP A 93 14.38 -42.19 7.74
N THR A 94 14.28 -43.51 7.92
CA THR A 94 14.44 -44.47 6.84
C THR A 94 13.29 -44.27 5.85
N ILE A 95 13.63 -44.06 4.58
CA ILE A 95 12.63 -43.94 3.51
C ILE A 95 12.46 -45.33 2.89
N ASP A 96 11.25 -45.88 3.04
CA ASP A 96 10.92 -47.20 2.52
C ASP A 96 10.79 -47.16 0.99
N GLY A 97 11.46 -48.09 0.32
CA GLY A 97 11.44 -48.24 -1.14
C GLY A 97 12.82 -48.27 -1.77
N GLN A 98 12.88 -48.68 -3.04
CA GLN A 98 14.13 -48.68 -3.80
C GLN A 98 14.42 -47.28 -4.35
N ILE A 99 15.57 -46.71 -3.99
CA ILE A 99 15.98 -45.40 -4.50
C ILE A 99 16.57 -45.57 -5.90
N GLY A 100 15.88 -45.03 -6.90
CA GLY A 100 16.33 -44.99 -8.29
C GLY A 100 17.05 -43.69 -8.68
N ALA A 101 16.76 -42.57 -7.99
CA ALA A 101 17.44 -41.29 -8.20
C ALA A 101 17.31 -40.35 -7.00
N VAL A 102 18.20 -39.35 -6.97
CA VAL A 102 18.21 -38.26 -5.98
C VAL A 102 18.34 -36.93 -6.70
N ARG A 103 17.54 -35.94 -6.30
CA ARG A 103 17.64 -34.56 -6.79
C ARG A 103 17.76 -33.60 -5.62
N SER A 104 18.73 -32.68 -5.69
CA SER A 104 18.89 -31.62 -4.70
C SER A 104 18.74 -30.26 -5.36
N ILE A 105 17.92 -29.39 -4.78
CA ILE A 105 17.65 -28.04 -5.29
C ILE A 105 17.90 -27.05 -4.16
N PHE A 106 18.65 -25.99 -4.45
CA PHE A 106 18.81 -24.87 -3.52
C PHE A 106 17.51 -24.08 -3.46
N VAL A 107 16.95 -23.97 -2.26
CA VAL A 107 15.83 -23.10 -1.95
C VAL A 107 16.41 -21.87 -1.26
N LYS A 108 16.30 -20.74 -1.95
CA LYS A 108 16.63 -19.43 -1.40
C LYS A 108 15.35 -18.85 -0.84
N ASP A 109 15.27 -18.75 0.48
CA ASP A 109 14.25 -17.93 1.11
C ASP A 109 14.61 -16.46 0.84
N GLU A 110 13.66 -15.68 0.33
CA GLU A 110 13.88 -14.24 0.15
C GLU A 110 13.96 -13.57 1.54
N PRO A 111 14.95 -12.70 1.77
CA PRO A 111 15.12 -12.03 3.06
C PRO A 111 13.87 -11.21 3.37
N THR A 112 13.29 -11.43 4.55
CA THR A 112 12.19 -10.60 5.06
C THR A 112 12.72 -9.71 6.17
N CYS A 113 12.47 -8.40 6.07
CA CYS A 113 12.75 -7.45 7.14
C CYS A 113 11.46 -7.05 7.86
N THR A 114 11.55 -6.89 9.18
CA THR A 114 10.48 -6.27 9.97
C THR A 114 10.82 -4.77 10.06
N PRO A 115 9.84 -3.86 9.96
CA PRO A 115 10.10 -2.44 10.18
C PRO A 115 10.71 -2.23 11.58
N SER A 116 11.85 -1.53 11.64
CA SER A 116 12.56 -1.23 12.90
C SER A 116 12.18 0.12 13.49
N THR A 117 11.43 0.94 12.76
CA THR A 117 10.88 2.21 13.21
C THR A 117 9.38 2.07 13.39
N ASP A 118 8.89 2.44 14.58
CA ASP A 118 7.47 2.69 14.78
C ASP A 118 7.07 3.85 13.86
N SER A 119 6.13 3.60 12.93
CA SER A 119 5.72 4.52 11.87
C SER A 119 4.92 5.74 12.37
N THR A 120 5.09 6.12 13.64
CA THR A 120 4.27 7.13 14.32
C THR A 120 4.85 8.54 14.26
N VAL A 121 6.06 8.71 13.71
CA VAL A 121 6.69 10.04 13.65
C VAL A 121 6.23 10.76 12.39
N VAL A 122 5.16 11.54 12.55
CA VAL A 122 4.78 12.57 11.59
C VAL A 122 5.61 13.81 11.89
N SER A 123 6.46 14.21 10.94
CA SER A 123 7.25 15.44 11.02
C SER A 123 6.62 16.53 10.16
N GLY A 124 6.64 17.77 10.64
CA GLY A 124 5.98 18.92 9.99
C GLY A 124 4.69 19.31 10.70
N GLU A 125 4.09 20.41 10.26
CA GLU A 125 2.95 21.03 10.92
C GLU A 125 1.86 21.42 9.92
N LEU A 126 0.65 21.61 10.44
CA LEU A 126 -0.41 22.30 9.72
C LEU A 126 -0.24 23.79 9.97
N GLU A 127 0.31 24.49 9.00
CA GLU A 127 0.53 25.93 9.10
C GLU A 127 -0.69 26.69 8.58
N PRO A 128 -1.10 27.81 9.21
CA PRO A 128 -2.10 28.69 8.65
C PRO A 128 -1.67 29.19 7.26
N GLY A 129 -2.46 28.90 6.24
CA GLY A 129 -2.29 29.41 4.89
C GLY A 129 -3.18 30.63 4.64
N ASP A 130 -3.35 30.95 3.36
CA ASP A 130 -4.20 32.06 2.96
C ASP A 130 -5.67 31.83 3.35
N THR A 131 -6.36 32.89 3.76
CA THR A 131 -7.80 32.83 3.98
C THR A 131 -8.53 33.18 2.71
N HIS A 132 -9.24 32.21 2.15
CA HIS A 132 -10.08 32.45 0.99
C HIS A 132 -11.43 33.03 1.42
N VAL A 133 -11.85 34.08 0.73
CA VAL A 133 -13.12 34.75 1.00
C VAL A 133 -14.07 34.45 -0.15
N LEU A 134 -15.29 34.05 0.19
CA LEU A 134 -16.40 33.94 -0.75
C LEU A 134 -17.55 34.84 -0.31
N CYS A 135 -18.17 35.49 -1.28
CA CYS A 135 -19.30 36.37 -1.12
C CYS A 135 -20.54 35.66 -1.66
N CYS A 136 -21.51 35.40 -0.80
CA CYS A 136 -22.67 34.58 -1.10
C CYS A 136 -23.96 35.39 -1.08
N ASN A 137 -24.93 35.01 -1.91
CA ASN A 137 -26.31 35.46 -1.79
C ASN A 137 -27.07 34.52 -0.85
N ARG A 138 -28.28 34.93 -0.46
CA ARG A 138 -29.21 34.07 0.24
C ARG A 138 -30.23 33.49 -0.74
#